data_AF-A0A8B9L7M4-F1
#
_entry.id   AF-A0A8B9L7M4-F1
#
_cell.length_a   1.000
_cell.length_b   1.000
_cell.length_c   1.000
_cell.angle_alpha   90.00
_cell.angle_beta   90.00
_cell.angle_gamma   90.00
#
_symmetry.space_group_name_H-M   'P 1'
#
loop_
_entity.id
_entity.type
_entity.pdbx_description
1 polymer ?
#
loop_
_entity_poly.entity_id
_entity_poly.type
_entity_poly.pdbx_seq_one_letter_code
_entity_poly.pdbx_strand_id
1 'polypeptide(L)'
;MMEEVSISVVLDAQAMEQMSEEEILATLVSDSLPKHELPIKKPKLKDFKPDDPLQRYQAENQKLQEASLRLEQENDALAHRLVTGKIALRNALDQAEDHVEKLTKELLKAQQDLMVAEEERRGKEEEAAQMKEVFREKMDKAEAEIMRTNSIITEYKKICSQLNAKLEKQQSKAEEELQQIKRKIKECQHCRNILDLKGSAQTDRDISHSSAQDKEKNSLRQQVRQLEKELAQTKLQVVESHCKIQELEHQKGELVNEVQAARSTWLRKTLGSLGVSNSNNSLQQSVHSTGSGWAMIRRLSWTPREGKSAGV
;
A
#
# COMPACT_ATOMS: atom_id res chain seq x y z
N MET A 1 -1.42 -30.95 -48.53
CA MET A 1 -2.81 -31.09 -49.00
C MET A 1 -3.81 -31.40 -47.88
N MET A 2 -3.53 -32.26 -46.88
CA MET A 2 -4.47 -32.43 -45.74
C MET A 2 -4.42 -31.29 -44.71
N GLU A 3 -3.28 -30.63 -44.51
CA GLU A 3 -3.16 -29.55 -43.52
C GLU A 3 -3.87 -28.24 -43.95
N GLU A 4 -3.91 -27.94 -45.24
CA GLU A 4 -4.59 -26.73 -45.75
C GLU A 4 -6.13 -26.86 -45.68
N VAL A 5 -6.67 -28.07 -45.81
CA VAL A 5 -8.11 -28.33 -45.65
C VAL A 5 -8.52 -28.18 -44.18
N SER A 6 -7.70 -28.62 -43.23
CA SER A 6 -7.95 -28.41 -41.80
C SER A 6 -7.96 -26.93 -41.40
N ILE A 7 -7.05 -26.12 -41.95
CA ILE A 7 -6.99 -24.69 -41.65
C ILE A 7 -8.20 -23.97 -42.27
N SER A 8 -8.61 -24.32 -43.49
CA SER A 8 -9.80 -23.76 -44.14
C SER A 8 -11.08 -24.03 -43.34
N VAL A 9 -11.26 -25.26 -42.84
CA VAL A 9 -12.46 -25.63 -42.06
C VAL A 9 -12.49 -24.94 -40.69
N VAL A 10 -11.33 -24.69 -40.08
CA VAL A 10 -11.24 -23.95 -38.81
C VAL A 10 -11.51 -22.46 -39.02
N LEU A 11 -11.03 -21.87 -40.12
CA LEU A 11 -11.31 -20.48 -40.47
C LEU A 11 -12.79 -20.26 -40.81
N ASP A 12 -13.42 -21.21 -41.50
CA ASP A 12 -14.87 -21.16 -41.79
C ASP A 12 -15.71 -21.30 -40.51
N ALA A 13 -15.28 -22.14 -39.56
CA ALA A 13 -15.95 -22.28 -38.26
C ALA A 13 -15.85 -21.00 -37.41
N GLN A 14 -14.68 -20.36 -37.38
CA GLN A 14 -14.46 -19.11 -36.65
C GLN A 14 -15.19 -17.91 -37.30
N ALA A 15 -15.32 -17.92 -38.64
CA ALA A 15 -16.13 -16.93 -39.36
C ALA A 15 -17.62 -17.06 -39.03
N MET A 16 -18.15 -18.29 -38.91
CA MET A 16 -19.55 -18.52 -38.53
C MET A 16 -19.85 -18.12 -37.07
N GLU A 17 -18.87 -18.18 -36.17
CA GLU A 17 -19.05 -17.82 -34.75
C GLU A 17 -19.22 -16.29 -34.52
N GLN A 18 -18.84 -15.46 -35.51
CA GLN A 18 -18.97 -14.01 -35.48
C GLN A 18 -20.16 -13.47 -36.28
N MET A 19 -20.85 -14.32 -37.05
CA MET A 19 -22.02 -13.93 -37.84
C MET A 19 -23.30 -13.96 -36.98
N SER A 20 -24.21 -13.02 -37.24
CA SER A 20 -25.54 -13.03 -36.63
C SER A 20 -26.36 -14.24 -37.12
N GLU A 21 -27.35 -14.70 -36.34
CA GLU A 21 -28.20 -15.85 -36.70
C GLU A 21 -28.85 -15.68 -38.09
N GLU A 22 -29.17 -14.43 -38.47
CA GLU A 22 -29.74 -14.07 -39.77
C GLU A 22 -28.75 -14.29 -40.94
N GLU A 23 -27.47 -14.02 -40.71
CA GLU A 23 -26.41 -14.19 -41.71
C GLU A 23 -26.03 -15.67 -41.92
N ILE A 24 -26.04 -16.47 -40.85
CA ILE A 24 -25.85 -17.93 -40.91
C ILE A 24 -26.99 -18.60 -41.69
N LEU A 25 -28.23 -18.13 -41.50
CA LEU A 25 -29.38 -18.64 -42.24
C LEU A 25 -29.31 -18.25 -43.73
N ALA A 26 -28.84 -17.05 -44.07
CA ALA A 26 -28.74 -16.60 -45.45
C ALA A 26 -27.71 -17.40 -46.27
N THR A 27 -26.57 -17.77 -45.68
CA THR A 27 -25.56 -18.64 -46.35
C THR A 27 -26.08 -20.06 -46.53
N LEU A 28 -26.71 -20.65 -45.50
CA LEU A 28 -27.29 -22.00 -45.60
C LEU A 28 -28.42 -22.08 -46.63
N VAL A 29 -29.23 -21.02 -46.78
CA VAL A 29 -30.28 -20.94 -47.82
C VAL A 29 -29.66 -20.80 -49.22
N SER A 30 -28.61 -19.99 -49.36
CA SER A 30 -27.91 -19.81 -50.64
C SER A 30 -27.28 -21.10 -51.16
N ASP A 31 -26.76 -21.95 -50.26
CA ASP A 31 -26.16 -23.25 -50.59
C ASP A 31 -27.18 -24.36 -50.84
N SER A 32 -28.44 -24.17 -50.42
CA SER A 32 -29.51 -25.17 -50.57
C SER A 32 -30.43 -24.95 -51.77
N LEU A 33 -30.24 -23.88 -52.57
CA LEU A 33 -30.97 -23.67 -53.82
C LEU A 33 -30.29 -24.37 -55.02
N PRO A 34 -30.92 -25.37 -55.67
CA PRO A 34 -30.41 -25.91 -56.92
C PRO A 34 -30.49 -24.86 -58.03
N LYS A 35 -29.35 -24.52 -58.64
CA LYS A 35 -29.29 -23.72 -59.88
C LYS A 35 -29.87 -24.54 -61.04
N HIS A 36 -31.18 -24.46 -61.24
CA HIS A 36 -31.84 -25.08 -62.38
C HIS A 36 -31.70 -24.14 -63.60
N GLU A 37 -30.57 -24.21 -64.31
CA GLU A 37 -30.49 -23.64 -65.66
C GLU A 37 -31.23 -24.58 -66.62
N LEU A 38 -32.39 -24.15 -67.10
CA LEU A 38 -33.14 -24.83 -68.15
C LEU A 38 -32.49 -24.52 -69.51
N PRO A 39 -31.95 -25.51 -70.26
CA PRO A 39 -31.46 -25.27 -71.61
C PRO A 39 -32.67 -25.15 -72.55
N ILE A 40 -32.99 -23.93 -72.98
CA ILE A 40 -33.94 -23.68 -74.07
C ILE A 40 -33.25 -24.07 -75.39
N LYS A 41 -33.26 -25.36 -75.73
CA LYS A 41 -32.97 -25.83 -77.08
C LYS A 41 -34.28 -26.10 -77.81
N LYS A 42 -34.52 -25.31 -78.88
CA LYS A 42 -35.65 -25.44 -79.81
C LYS A 42 -35.70 -26.87 -80.40
N PRO A 43 -36.84 -27.58 -80.38
CA PRO A 43 -36.91 -28.93 -80.91
C PRO A 43 -36.88 -28.90 -82.45
N LYS A 44 -35.94 -29.64 -83.04
CA LYS A 44 -36.02 -30.04 -84.45
C LYS A 44 -37.05 -31.16 -84.55
N LEU A 45 -38.05 -30.98 -85.42
CA LEU A 45 -39.09 -31.95 -85.76
C LEU A 45 -38.43 -33.27 -86.16
N LYS A 46 -38.58 -34.31 -85.33
CA LYS A 46 -38.26 -35.69 -85.66
C LYS A 46 -39.59 -36.38 -85.95
N ASP A 47 -39.64 -37.15 -87.03
CA ASP A 47 -40.83 -37.81 -87.54
C ASP A 47 -41.60 -38.56 -86.44
N PHE A 48 -42.88 -38.22 -86.28
CA PHE A 48 -43.81 -38.94 -85.40
C PHE A 48 -44.16 -40.28 -86.05
N LYS A 49 -43.49 -41.36 -85.63
CA LYS A 49 -44.14 -42.68 -85.58
C LYS A 49 -45.01 -42.71 -84.32
N PRO A 50 -46.21 -43.30 -84.33
CA PRO A 50 -46.88 -43.62 -83.08
C PRO A 50 -45.97 -44.61 -82.33
N ASP A 51 -45.26 -44.14 -81.30
CA ASP A 51 -44.52 -45.06 -80.44
C ASP A 51 -45.51 -46.07 -79.90
N ASP A 52 -45.10 -47.33 -79.88
CA ASP A 52 -45.82 -48.39 -79.19
C ASP A 52 -46.15 -47.91 -77.77
N PRO A 53 -47.43 -47.84 -77.38
CA PRO A 53 -47.84 -47.36 -76.06
C PRO A 53 -47.04 -48.01 -74.92
N LEU A 54 -46.65 -49.28 -75.08
CA LEU A 54 -45.83 -50.01 -74.13
C LEU A 54 -44.43 -49.39 -73.95
N GLN A 55 -43.79 -48.94 -75.02
CA GLN A 55 -42.47 -48.30 -74.96
C GLN A 55 -42.50 -46.95 -74.25
N ARG A 56 -43.58 -46.17 -74.42
CA ARG A 56 -43.78 -44.91 -73.69
C ARG A 56 -43.91 -45.14 -72.20
N TYR A 57 -44.75 -46.11 -71.80
CA TYR A 57 -44.91 -46.46 -70.40
C TYR A 57 -43.62 -46.98 -69.77
N GLN A 58 -42.81 -47.73 -70.52
CA GLN A 58 -41.50 -48.18 -70.04
C GLN A 58 -40.52 -47.02 -69.81
N ALA A 59 -40.43 -46.07 -70.75
CA ALA A 59 -39.58 -44.90 -70.60
C ALA A 59 -40.03 -43.98 -69.46
N GLU A 60 -41.35 -43.82 -69.28
CA GLU A 60 -41.92 -43.06 -68.17
C GLU A 60 -41.65 -43.73 -66.82
N ASN A 61 -41.80 -45.06 -66.74
CA ASN A 61 -41.48 -45.82 -65.53
C ASN A 61 -39.99 -45.72 -65.18
N GLN A 62 -39.09 -45.81 -66.17
CA GLN A 62 -37.65 -45.57 -65.95
C GLN A 62 -37.38 -44.17 -65.39
N LYS A 63 -38.00 -43.13 -65.97
CA LYS A 63 -37.86 -41.76 -65.49
C LYS A 63 -38.39 -41.58 -64.06
N LEU A 64 -39.50 -42.24 -63.72
CA LEU A 64 -40.05 -42.22 -62.36
C LEU A 64 -39.15 -42.96 -61.36
N GLN A 65 -38.55 -44.09 -61.76
CA GLN A 65 -37.58 -44.81 -60.95
C GLN A 65 -36.32 -43.97 -60.68
N GLU A 66 -35.79 -43.29 -61.71
CA GLU A 66 -34.66 -42.36 -61.57
C GLU A 66 -34.99 -41.20 -60.62
N ALA A 67 -36.20 -40.63 -60.73
CA ALA A 67 -36.66 -39.58 -59.84
C ALA A 67 -36.84 -40.07 -58.39
N SER A 68 -37.38 -41.28 -58.19
CA SER A 68 -37.53 -41.91 -56.86
C SER A 68 -36.16 -42.09 -56.21
N LEU A 69 -35.21 -42.68 -56.94
CA LEU A 69 -33.85 -42.90 -56.44
C LEU A 69 -33.18 -41.58 -56.04
N ARG A 70 -33.35 -40.52 -56.83
CA ARG A 70 -32.82 -39.20 -56.49
C ARG A 70 -33.46 -38.65 -55.21
N LEU A 71 -34.78 -38.73 -55.09
CA LEU A 71 -35.49 -38.26 -53.89
C LEU A 71 -35.10 -39.06 -52.64
N GLU A 72 -34.87 -40.37 -52.78
CA GLU A 72 -34.35 -41.22 -51.70
C GLU A 72 -32.97 -40.75 -51.26
N GLN A 73 -32.04 -40.48 -52.19
CA GLN A 73 -30.72 -39.95 -51.88
C GLN A 73 -30.77 -38.56 -51.23
N GLU A 74 -31.62 -37.67 -51.72
CA GLU A 74 -31.81 -36.33 -51.13
C GLU A 74 -32.40 -36.42 -49.72
N ASN A 75 -33.34 -37.35 -49.50
CA ASN A 75 -33.92 -37.62 -48.18
C ASN A 75 -32.86 -38.16 -47.21
N ASP A 76 -32.08 -39.16 -47.63
CA ASP A 76 -30.99 -39.72 -46.82
C ASP A 76 -29.95 -38.65 -46.46
N ALA A 77 -29.59 -37.79 -47.41
CA ALA A 77 -28.67 -36.67 -47.16
C ALA A 77 -29.25 -35.64 -46.17
N LEU A 78 -30.55 -35.36 -46.25
CA LEU A 78 -31.25 -34.50 -45.30
C LEU A 78 -31.32 -35.14 -43.90
N ALA A 79 -31.65 -36.43 -43.83
CA ALA A 79 -31.70 -37.18 -42.58
C ALA A 79 -30.33 -37.20 -41.89
N HIS A 80 -29.26 -37.47 -42.65
CA HIS A 80 -27.88 -37.40 -42.13
C HIS A 80 -27.53 -36.01 -41.62
N ARG A 81 -27.79 -34.94 -42.39
CA ARG A 81 -27.55 -33.56 -41.94
C ARG A 81 -28.31 -33.22 -40.66
N LEU A 82 -29.58 -33.63 -40.57
CA LEU A 82 -30.41 -33.39 -39.39
C LEU A 82 -29.88 -34.14 -38.17
N VAL A 83 -29.49 -35.40 -38.32
CA VAL A 83 -28.92 -36.19 -37.22
C VAL A 83 -27.59 -35.59 -36.77
N THR A 84 -26.70 -35.24 -37.69
CA THR A 84 -25.40 -34.62 -37.37
C THR A 84 -25.60 -33.27 -36.68
N GLY A 85 -26.47 -32.41 -37.21
CA GLY A 85 -26.79 -31.11 -36.60
C GLY A 85 -27.40 -31.26 -35.20
N LYS A 86 -28.29 -32.22 -35.01
CA LYS A 86 -28.88 -32.53 -33.70
C LYS A 86 -27.85 -33.00 -32.68
N ILE A 87 -26.88 -33.81 -33.09
CA ILE A 87 -25.77 -34.25 -32.22
C ILE A 87 -24.88 -33.06 -31.87
N ALA A 88 -24.52 -32.23 -32.85
CA ALA A 88 -23.70 -31.04 -32.63
C ALA A 88 -24.36 -30.05 -31.65
N LEU A 89 -25.65 -29.78 -31.82
CA LEU A 89 -26.40 -28.88 -30.92
C LEU A 89 -26.51 -29.43 -29.50
N ARG A 90 -26.69 -30.75 -29.33
CA ARG A 90 -26.66 -31.36 -27.99
C ARG A 90 -25.30 -31.23 -27.34
N ASN A 91 -24.23 -31.54 -28.06
CA ASN A 91 -22.88 -31.38 -27.54
C ASN A 91 -22.59 -29.93 -27.13
N ALA A 92 -23.07 -28.95 -27.91
CA ALA A 92 -22.94 -27.53 -27.58
C ALA A 92 -23.77 -27.16 -26.33
N LEU A 93 -24.97 -27.72 -26.19
CA LEU A 93 -25.81 -27.53 -25.00
C LEU A 93 -25.14 -28.12 -23.75
N ASP A 94 -24.68 -29.37 -23.82
CA ASP A 94 -23.99 -30.05 -22.72
C ASP A 94 -22.75 -29.24 -22.29
N GLN A 95 -21.97 -28.73 -23.26
CA GLN A 95 -20.84 -27.85 -22.97
C GLN A 95 -21.29 -26.55 -22.28
N ALA A 96 -22.34 -25.88 -22.77
CA ALA A 96 -22.84 -24.65 -22.15
C ALA A 96 -23.30 -24.90 -20.70
N GLU A 97 -23.97 -26.02 -20.44
CA GLU A 97 -24.40 -26.43 -19.09
C GLU A 97 -23.20 -26.65 -18.16
N ASP A 98 -22.16 -27.37 -18.61
CA ASP A 98 -20.90 -27.54 -17.85
C ASP A 98 -20.23 -26.20 -17.52
N HIS A 99 -20.24 -25.25 -18.46
CA HIS A 99 -19.69 -23.92 -18.25
C HIS A 99 -20.48 -23.13 -17.20
N VAL A 100 -21.82 -23.20 -17.25
CA VAL A 100 -22.69 -22.56 -16.24
C VAL A 100 -22.44 -23.15 -14.86
N GLU A 101 -22.34 -24.47 -14.74
CA GLU A 101 -22.02 -25.12 -13.47
C GLU A 101 -20.66 -24.68 -12.91
N LYS A 102 -19.64 -24.62 -13.78
CA LYS A 102 -18.30 -24.17 -13.40
C LYS A 102 -18.31 -22.74 -12.91
N LEU A 103 -18.91 -21.82 -13.65
CA LEU A 103 -19.01 -20.41 -13.27
C LEU A 103 -19.82 -20.23 -11.98
N THR A 104 -20.86 -21.03 -11.78
CA THR A 104 -21.65 -21.02 -10.53
C THR A 104 -20.80 -21.43 -9.33
N LYS A 105 -20.00 -22.49 -9.46
CA LYS A 105 -19.07 -22.95 -8.41
C LYS A 105 -18.00 -21.88 -8.10
N GLU A 106 -17.44 -21.26 -9.14
CA GLU A 106 -16.46 -20.19 -8.99
C GLU A 106 -17.05 -18.94 -8.34
N LEU A 107 -18.28 -18.56 -8.72
CA LEU A 107 -19.01 -17.44 -8.12
C LEU A 107 -19.24 -17.66 -6.62
N LEU A 108 -19.73 -18.85 -6.24
CA LEU A 108 -19.96 -19.18 -4.82
C LEU A 108 -18.65 -19.14 -4.02
N LYS A 109 -17.55 -19.66 -4.58
CA LYS A 109 -16.24 -19.58 -3.95
C LYS A 109 -15.78 -18.12 -3.77
N ALA A 110 -15.90 -17.31 -4.81
CA ALA A 110 -15.54 -15.90 -4.76
C ALA A 110 -16.40 -15.12 -3.73
N GLN A 111 -17.69 -15.43 -3.61
CA GLN A 111 -18.56 -14.85 -2.59
C GLN A 111 -18.13 -15.24 -1.18
N GLN A 112 -17.77 -16.51 -0.95
CA GLN A 112 -17.28 -16.97 0.34
C GLN A 112 -15.94 -16.30 0.71
N ASP A 113 -15.01 -16.22 -0.24
CA ASP A 113 -13.71 -15.56 -0.05
C ASP A 113 -13.89 -14.06 0.24
N LEU A 114 -14.84 -13.39 -0.43
CA LEU A 114 -15.19 -12.00 -0.19
C LEU A 114 -15.73 -11.80 1.24
N MET A 115 -16.65 -12.65 1.68
CA MET A 115 -17.23 -12.57 3.03
C MET A 115 -16.14 -12.69 4.10
N VAL A 116 -15.22 -13.65 3.96
CA VAL A 116 -14.08 -13.81 4.88
C VAL A 116 -13.19 -12.57 4.88
N ALA A 117 -12.87 -12.03 3.70
CA ALA A 117 -12.07 -10.81 3.58
C ALA A 117 -12.75 -9.58 4.20
N GLU A 118 -14.07 -9.45 4.08
CA GLU A 118 -14.85 -8.39 4.70
C GLU A 118 -14.86 -8.49 6.23
N GLU A 119 -14.98 -9.69 6.79
CA GLU A 119 -14.90 -9.95 8.23
C GLU A 119 -13.51 -9.61 8.79
N GLU A 120 -12.44 -10.02 8.09
CA GLU A 120 -11.08 -9.65 8.46
C GLU A 120 -10.85 -8.14 8.39
N ARG A 121 -11.37 -7.47 7.35
CA ARG A 121 -11.28 -6.01 7.21
C ARG A 121 -11.99 -5.33 8.37
N ARG A 122 -13.20 -5.78 8.74
CA ARG A 122 -13.95 -5.26 9.88
C ARG A 122 -13.16 -5.41 11.18
N GLY A 123 -12.57 -6.59 11.44
CA GLY A 123 -11.73 -6.82 12.62
C GLY A 123 -10.54 -5.86 12.69
N LYS A 124 -9.82 -5.70 11.58
CA LYS A 124 -8.69 -4.75 11.48
C LYS A 124 -9.11 -3.30 11.70
N GLU A 125 -10.30 -2.92 11.23
CA GLU A 125 -10.85 -1.57 11.45
C GLU A 125 -11.21 -1.32 12.92
N GLU A 126 -11.77 -2.32 13.60
CA GLU A 126 -12.06 -2.26 15.04
C GLU A 126 -10.77 -2.15 15.87
N GLU A 127 -9.75 -2.95 15.57
CA GLU A 127 -8.43 -2.87 16.22
C GLU A 127 -7.78 -1.49 15.99
N ALA A 128 -7.85 -0.97 14.76
CA ALA A 128 -7.34 0.35 14.44
C ALA A 128 -8.11 1.47 15.18
N ALA A 129 -9.43 1.33 15.35
CA ALA A 129 -10.23 2.26 16.12
C ALA A 129 -9.87 2.24 17.61
N GLN A 130 -9.72 1.04 18.20
CA GLN A 130 -9.28 0.87 19.58
C GLN A 130 -7.88 1.47 19.80
N MET A 131 -6.95 1.21 18.88
CA MET A 131 -5.60 1.76 18.95
C MET A 131 -5.62 3.30 18.90
N LYS A 132 -6.42 3.90 18.01
CA LYS A 132 -6.61 5.36 17.95
C LYS A 132 -7.16 5.93 19.26
N GLU A 133 -8.11 5.25 19.88
CA GLU A 133 -8.68 5.66 21.17
C GLU A 133 -7.61 5.65 22.27
N VAL A 134 -6.85 4.57 22.38
CA VAL A 134 -5.75 4.46 23.35
C VAL A 134 -4.70 5.54 23.12
N PHE A 135 -4.32 5.81 21.87
CA PHE A 135 -3.39 6.89 21.57
C PHE A 135 -3.95 8.25 21.98
N ARG A 136 -5.24 8.54 21.69
CA ARG A 136 -5.89 9.78 22.09
C ARG A 136 -5.85 9.96 23.60
N GLU A 137 -6.29 8.96 24.37
CA GLU A 137 -6.26 9.03 25.83
C GLU A 137 -4.84 9.27 26.39
N LYS A 138 -3.83 8.65 25.79
CA LYS A 138 -2.43 8.82 26.23
C LYS A 138 -1.91 10.22 25.92
N MET A 139 -2.31 10.81 24.80
CA MET A 139 -2.01 12.21 24.49
C MET A 139 -2.69 13.14 25.50
N ASP A 140 -3.99 12.97 25.76
CA ASP A 140 -4.72 13.80 26.71
C ASP A 140 -4.12 13.71 28.13
N LYS A 141 -3.72 12.51 28.56
CA LYS A 141 -3.04 12.30 29.86
C LYS A 141 -1.68 13.01 29.91
N ALA A 142 -0.90 12.95 28.83
CA ALA A 142 0.40 13.63 28.76
C ALA A 142 0.24 15.15 28.73
N GLU A 143 -0.72 15.68 27.98
CA GLU A 143 -1.05 17.10 27.94
C GLU A 143 -1.50 17.61 29.31
N ALA A 144 -2.37 16.87 30.00
CA ALA A 144 -2.80 17.20 31.35
C ALA A 144 -1.62 17.24 32.35
N GLU A 145 -0.66 16.32 32.23
CA GLU A 145 0.55 16.32 33.06
C GLU A 145 1.48 17.50 32.74
N ILE A 146 1.64 17.85 31.45
CA ILE A 146 2.37 19.06 31.04
C ILE A 146 1.69 20.31 31.63
N MET A 147 0.36 20.39 31.61
CA MET A 147 -0.36 21.51 32.21
C MET A 147 -0.16 21.59 33.73
N ARG A 148 -0.21 20.45 34.44
CA ARG A 148 0.07 20.41 35.89
C ARG A 148 1.50 20.84 36.20
N THR A 149 2.49 20.27 35.53
CA THR A 149 3.90 20.60 35.76
C THR A 149 4.18 22.08 35.44
N ASN A 150 3.62 22.63 34.37
CA ASN A 150 3.71 24.05 34.07
C ASN A 150 3.06 24.91 35.17
N SER A 151 1.89 24.53 35.66
CA SER A 151 1.24 25.23 36.79
C SER A 151 2.13 25.24 38.04
N ILE A 152 2.71 24.09 38.40
CA ILE A 152 3.67 23.98 39.51
C ILE A 152 4.89 24.88 39.29
N ILE A 153 5.45 24.89 38.07
CA ILE A 153 6.58 25.75 37.71
C ILE A 153 6.22 27.24 37.86
N THR A 154 5.02 27.64 37.44
CA THR A 154 4.59 29.04 37.58
C THR A 154 4.44 29.46 39.04
N GLU A 155 3.85 28.61 39.89
CA GLU A 155 3.72 28.91 41.32
C GLU A 155 5.10 28.89 42.02
N TYR A 156 5.98 27.96 41.66
CA TYR A 156 7.36 27.93 42.16
C TYR A 156 8.10 29.24 41.83
N LYS A 157 8.05 29.68 40.56
CA LYS A 157 8.65 30.96 40.12
C LYS A 157 8.10 32.14 40.89
N LYS A 158 6.79 32.15 41.16
CA LYS A 158 6.12 33.19 41.96
C LYS A 158 6.61 33.20 43.40
N ILE A 159 6.75 32.04 44.04
CA ILE A 159 7.32 31.92 45.40
C ILE A 159 8.77 32.44 45.40
N CYS A 160 9.60 32.05 44.42
CA CYS A 160 10.97 32.55 44.29
C CYS A 160 11.01 34.08 44.17
N SER A 161 10.17 34.67 43.31
CA SER A 161 10.09 36.13 43.18
C SER A 161 9.66 36.81 44.47
N GLN A 162 8.67 36.26 45.18
CA GLN A 162 8.23 36.79 46.48
C GLN A 162 9.32 36.71 47.55
N LEU A 163 10.04 35.60 47.63
CA LEU A 163 11.15 35.43 48.57
C LEU A 163 12.31 36.40 48.24
N ASN A 164 12.63 36.56 46.96
CA ASN A 164 13.66 37.50 46.52
C ASN A 164 13.31 38.95 46.89
N ALA A 165 12.06 39.37 46.65
CA ALA A 165 11.58 40.70 47.04
C ALA A 165 11.63 40.93 48.57
N LYS A 166 11.29 39.90 49.36
CA LYS A 166 11.43 39.96 50.83
C LYS A 166 12.89 40.09 51.26
N LEU A 167 13.79 39.36 50.61
CA LEU A 167 15.22 39.40 50.89
C LEU A 167 15.81 40.78 50.57
N GLU A 168 15.51 41.34 49.40
CA GLU A 168 15.93 42.69 48.99
C GLU A 168 15.41 43.76 49.96
N LYS A 169 14.16 43.63 50.42
CA LYS A 169 13.59 44.54 51.43
C LYS A 169 14.32 44.45 52.78
N GLN A 170 14.72 43.25 53.20
CA GLN A 170 15.50 43.10 54.42
C GLN A 170 16.93 43.64 54.26
N GLN A 171 17.57 43.38 53.12
CA GLN A 171 18.91 43.90 52.81
C GLN A 171 18.93 45.44 52.79
N SER A 172 17.99 46.07 52.10
CA SER A 172 17.86 47.53 52.09
C SER A 172 17.62 48.11 53.49
N LYS A 173 16.72 47.50 54.28
CA LYS A 173 16.49 47.94 55.67
C LYS A 173 17.75 47.81 56.53
N ALA A 174 18.46 46.68 56.43
CA ALA A 174 19.71 46.48 57.17
C ALA A 174 20.80 47.47 56.73
N GLU A 175 20.87 47.78 55.44
CA GLU A 175 21.80 48.78 54.90
C GLU A 175 21.45 50.19 55.38
N GLU A 176 20.17 50.58 55.39
CA GLU A 176 19.70 51.86 55.93
C GLU A 176 20.01 52.01 57.42
N GLU A 177 19.75 50.98 58.22
CA GLU A 177 20.10 50.94 59.65
C GLU A 177 21.62 51.08 59.84
N LEU A 178 22.41 50.36 59.04
CA LEU A 178 23.88 50.43 59.08
C LEU A 178 24.40 51.80 58.64
N GLN A 179 23.80 52.42 57.62
CA GLN A 179 24.07 53.80 57.23
C GLN A 179 23.70 54.79 58.35
N GLN A 180 22.58 54.56 59.04
CA GLN A 180 22.16 55.40 60.17
C GLN A 180 23.13 55.30 61.35
N ILE A 181 23.58 54.08 61.69
CA ILE A 181 24.63 53.85 62.70
C ILE A 181 25.92 54.56 62.26
N LYS A 182 26.36 54.39 61.01
CA LYS A 182 27.54 55.09 60.46
C LYS A 182 27.40 56.62 60.58
N ARG A 183 26.21 57.19 60.29
CA ARG A 183 25.94 58.63 60.45
C ARG A 183 26.10 59.07 61.91
N LYS A 184 25.41 58.40 62.84
CA LYS A 184 25.50 58.69 64.29
C LYS A 184 26.92 58.58 64.84
N ILE A 185 27.68 57.58 64.38
CA ILE A 185 29.08 57.40 64.75
C ILE A 185 29.94 58.57 64.26
N LYS A 186 29.70 59.06 63.03
CA LYS A 186 30.43 60.21 62.46
C LYS A 186 30.08 61.54 63.14
N GLU A 187 28.89 61.66 63.73
CA GLU A 187 28.45 62.82 64.51
C GLU A 187 29.16 62.91 65.88
N CYS A 188 29.70 61.80 66.39
CA CYS A 188 30.50 61.77 67.61
C CYS A 188 31.99 62.06 67.30
N GLN A 189 32.53 63.16 67.84
CA GLN A 189 33.91 63.58 67.61
C GLN A 189 34.96 62.54 68.08
N HIS A 190 34.71 61.81 69.18
CA HIS A 190 35.64 60.80 69.70
C HIS A 190 35.62 59.50 68.87
N CYS A 191 34.44 59.04 68.45
CA CYS A 191 34.29 57.80 67.67
C CYS A 191 34.78 57.91 66.23
N ARG A 192 34.65 59.10 65.62
CA ARG A 192 35.12 59.38 64.26
C ARG A 192 36.64 59.15 64.11
N ASN A 193 37.42 59.62 65.07
CA ASN A 193 38.89 59.52 65.03
C ASN A 193 39.41 58.08 65.24
N ILE A 194 38.65 57.22 65.94
CA ILE A 194 39.04 55.81 66.17
C ILE A 194 38.84 54.95 64.91
N LEU A 195 37.81 55.24 64.11
CA LEU A 195 37.49 54.46 62.90
C LEU A 195 38.43 54.77 61.74
N ASP A 196 38.85 56.02 61.58
CA ASP A 196 39.85 56.38 60.56
C ASP A 196 41.23 55.75 60.87
N LEU A 197 41.52 55.40 62.13
CA LEU A 197 42.78 54.76 62.54
C LEU A 197 42.84 53.24 62.30
N LYS A 198 41.71 52.53 62.12
CA LYS A 198 41.64 51.05 62.19
C LYS A 198 41.31 50.34 60.87
N GLY A 199 41.49 51.00 59.72
CA GLY A 199 41.18 50.46 58.39
C GLY A 199 42.06 49.29 57.88
N SER A 200 42.90 48.64 58.69
CA SER A 200 43.90 47.66 58.21
C SER A 200 43.91 46.30 58.95
N ALA A 201 42.88 45.94 59.72
CA ALA A 201 42.90 44.67 60.43
C ALA A 201 42.28 43.54 59.59
N GLN A 202 43.15 42.77 58.91
CA GLN A 202 42.88 41.42 58.41
C GLN A 202 42.17 40.58 59.46
N THR A 203 41.01 40.01 59.08
CA THR A 203 40.34 38.98 59.87
C THR A 203 40.79 37.61 59.36
N ASP A 204 41.79 37.07 60.03
CA ASP A 204 42.14 35.65 60.00
C ASP A 204 41.08 34.91 60.84
N ARG A 205 40.30 34.03 60.22
CA ARG A 205 39.34 33.18 60.94
C ARG A 205 39.16 31.80 60.32
N ASP A 206 39.39 30.83 61.21
CA ASP A 206 38.67 29.55 61.35
C ASP A 206 39.22 28.30 60.64
N ILE A 207 40.41 27.88 61.11
CA ILE A 207 40.83 26.47 61.17
C ILE A 207 40.04 25.76 62.29
N SER A 208 38.76 25.45 62.07
CA SER A 208 38.02 24.47 62.89
C SER A 208 36.73 23.91 62.26
N HIS A 209 36.34 24.34 61.06
CA HIS A 209 35.13 23.84 60.39
C HIS A 209 35.36 22.71 59.35
N SER A 210 36.61 22.28 59.11
CA SER A 210 36.96 21.42 57.97
C SER A 210 36.41 19.99 58.05
N SER A 211 36.33 19.37 59.23
CA SER A 211 36.00 17.95 59.35
C SER A 211 34.56 17.59 58.93
N ALA A 212 33.59 18.49 59.17
CA ALA A 212 32.20 18.28 58.77
C ALA A 212 31.99 18.59 57.28
N GLN A 213 32.59 19.67 56.77
CA GLN A 213 32.58 20.02 55.35
C GLN A 213 33.29 18.97 54.48
N ASP A 214 34.38 18.37 54.96
CA ASP A 214 35.09 17.33 54.21
C ASP A 214 34.27 16.04 54.09
N LYS A 215 33.47 15.69 55.11
CA LYS A 215 32.53 14.55 55.03
C LYS A 215 31.41 14.81 54.02
N GLU A 216 30.81 16.00 54.04
CA GLU A 216 29.77 16.39 53.08
C GLU A 216 30.32 16.47 51.65
N LYS A 217 31.50 17.05 51.46
CA LYS A 217 32.21 17.10 50.19
C LYS A 217 32.54 15.70 49.65
N ASN A 218 32.93 14.77 50.52
CA ASN A 218 33.17 13.38 50.13
C ASN A 218 31.88 12.65 49.75
N SER A 219 30.77 12.92 50.46
CA SER A 219 29.43 12.40 50.13
C SER A 219 28.95 12.91 48.76
N LEU A 220 29.06 14.21 48.49
CA LEU A 220 28.74 14.79 47.19
C LEU A 220 29.61 14.22 46.08
N ARG A 221 30.92 14.02 46.32
CA ARG A 221 31.83 13.35 45.36
C ARG A 221 31.45 11.90 45.09
N GLN A 222 30.87 11.21 46.07
CA GLN A 222 30.37 9.85 45.86
C GLN A 222 29.07 9.85 45.05
N GLN A 223 28.17 10.81 45.31
CA GLN A 223 26.94 10.98 44.54
C GLN A 223 27.22 11.36 43.08
N VAL A 224 28.17 12.25 42.83
CA VAL A 224 28.63 12.59 41.47
C VAL A 224 29.16 11.36 40.75
N ARG A 225 30.01 10.55 41.39
CA ARG A 225 30.51 9.29 40.80
C ARG A 225 29.40 8.29 40.51
N GLN A 226 28.34 8.25 41.33
CA GLN A 226 27.20 7.39 41.09
C GLN A 226 26.38 7.86 39.88
N LEU A 227 26.10 9.17 39.80
CA LEU A 227 25.42 9.78 38.67
C LEU A 227 26.21 9.62 37.36
N GLU A 228 27.55 9.71 37.41
CA GLU A 228 28.42 9.46 36.27
C GLU A 228 28.31 8.01 35.76
N LYS A 229 28.19 7.03 36.67
CA LYS A 229 27.98 5.62 36.30
C LYS A 229 26.60 5.40 35.68
N GLU A 230 25.56 5.96 36.28
CA GLU A 230 24.19 5.87 35.75
C GLU A 230 24.07 6.55 34.37
N LEU A 231 24.77 7.68 34.18
CA LEU A 231 24.85 8.34 32.89
C LEU A 231 25.57 7.47 31.85
N ALA A 232 26.70 6.84 32.23
CA ALA A 232 27.42 5.93 31.34
C ALA A 232 26.56 4.71 30.95
N GLN A 233 25.83 4.13 31.91
CA GLN A 233 24.92 3.02 31.67
C GLN A 233 23.76 3.42 30.74
N THR A 234 23.14 4.58 30.98
CA THR A 234 22.06 5.08 30.13
C THR A 234 22.57 5.39 28.72
N LYS A 235 23.76 5.98 28.59
CA LYS A 235 24.40 6.22 27.28
C LYS A 235 24.65 4.91 26.54
N LEU A 236 25.12 3.86 27.22
CA LEU A 236 25.30 2.54 26.63
C LEU A 236 23.97 1.97 26.13
N GLN A 237 22.94 2.00 26.97
CA GLN A 237 21.60 1.51 26.62
C GLN A 237 21.01 2.25 25.40
N VAL A 238 21.22 3.56 25.32
CA VAL A 238 20.81 4.35 24.16
C VAL A 238 21.54 3.89 22.90
N VAL A 239 22.87 3.70 22.96
CA VAL A 239 23.65 3.20 21.81
C VAL A 239 23.18 1.80 21.39
N GLU A 240 22.97 0.90 22.34
CA GLU A 240 22.45 -0.45 22.08
C GLU A 240 21.08 -0.42 21.40
N SER A 241 20.18 0.43 21.89
CA SER A 241 18.85 0.61 21.28
C SER A 241 18.94 1.19 19.87
N HIS A 242 19.84 2.14 19.62
CA HIS A 242 20.05 2.72 18.31
C HIS A 242 20.62 1.69 17.32
N CYS A 243 21.60 0.89 17.74
CA CYS A 243 22.11 -0.22 16.93
C CYS A 243 21.02 -1.24 16.63
N LYS A 244 20.15 -1.56 17.60
CA LYS A 244 19.02 -2.48 17.38
C LYS A 244 18.01 -1.92 16.38
N ILE A 245 17.71 -0.62 16.44
CA ILE A 245 16.83 0.03 15.46
C ILE A 245 17.45 -0.01 14.07
N GLN A 246 18.73 0.33 13.94
CA GLN A 246 19.42 0.28 12.64
C GLN A 246 19.43 -1.13 12.02
N GLU A 247 19.64 -2.16 12.84
CA GLU A 247 19.56 -3.55 12.39
C GLU A 247 18.15 -3.90 11.87
N LEU A 248 17.10 -3.51 12.60
CA LEU A 248 15.72 -3.75 12.17
C LEU A 248 15.34 -2.95 10.92
N GLU A 249 15.86 -1.73 10.78
CA GLU A 249 15.69 -0.92 9.57
C GLU A 249 16.36 -1.56 8.35
N HIS A 250 17.55 -2.14 8.54
CA HIS A 250 18.24 -2.89 7.50
C HIS A 250 17.43 -4.11 7.06
N GLN A 251 17.00 -4.95 8.01
CA GLN A 251 16.17 -6.14 7.74
C GLN A 251 14.85 -5.77 7.04
N LYS A 252 14.20 -4.68 7.47
CA LYS A 252 13.01 -4.14 6.79
C LYS A 252 13.34 -3.72 5.36
N GLY A 253 14.47 -3.05 5.15
CA GLY A 253 14.94 -2.66 3.81
C GLY A 253 15.17 -3.86 2.90
N GLU A 254 15.78 -4.92 3.41
CA GLU A 254 15.98 -6.18 2.67
C GLU A 254 14.64 -6.83 2.29
N LEU A 255 13.71 -6.98 3.24
CA LEU A 255 12.38 -7.54 2.97
C LEU A 255 11.58 -6.70 1.98
N VAL A 256 11.67 -5.36 2.05
CA VAL A 256 11.04 -4.46 1.07
C VAL A 256 11.66 -4.65 -0.31
N ASN A 257 12.98 -4.76 -0.40
CA ASN A 257 13.67 -5.04 -1.65
C ASN A 257 13.30 -6.41 -2.22
N GLU A 258 13.15 -7.44 -1.38
CA GLU A 258 12.70 -8.77 -1.79
C GLU A 258 11.26 -8.74 -2.31
N VAL A 259 10.33 -8.07 -1.61
CA VAL A 259 8.95 -7.88 -2.07
C VAL A 259 8.91 -7.10 -3.39
N GLN A 260 9.75 -6.07 -3.54
CA GLN A 260 9.84 -5.30 -4.78
C GLN A 260 10.48 -6.10 -5.93
N ALA A 261 11.47 -6.95 -5.64
CA ALA A 261 12.07 -7.87 -6.59
C ALA A 261 11.09 -8.97 -7.01
N ALA A 262 10.34 -9.54 -6.07
CA ALA A 262 9.27 -10.50 -6.34
C ALA A 262 8.16 -9.86 -7.16
N ARG A 263 7.75 -8.62 -6.84
CA ARG A 263 6.75 -7.86 -7.60
C ARG A 263 7.23 -7.53 -9.02
N SER A 264 8.45 -7.04 -9.19
CA SER A 264 9.00 -6.74 -10.53
C SER A 264 9.22 -8.01 -11.36
N THR A 265 9.61 -9.12 -10.72
CA THR A 265 9.75 -10.43 -11.37
C THR A 265 8.39 -11.02 -11.75
N TRP A 266 7.41 -10.96 -10.86
CA TRP A 266 6.05 -11.40 -11.12
C TRP A 266 5.41 -10.57 -12.23
N LEU A 267 5.49 -9.23 -12.16
CA LEU A 267 4.99 -8.32 -13.19
C LEU A 267 5.68 -8.54 -14.55
N ARG A 268 7.01 -8.73 -14.59
CA ARG A 268 7.69 -9.06 -15.86
C ARG A 268 7.26 -10.42 -16.41
N LYS A 269 7.04 -11.42 -15.57
CA LYS A 269 6.65 -12.77 -16.00
C LYS A 269 5.18 -12.83 -16.45
N THR A 270 4.27 -12.11 -15.80
CA THR A 270 2.85 -12.09 -16.18
C THR A 270 2.55 -11.13 -17.34
N LEU A 271 3.10 -9.91 -17.33
CA LEU A 271 2.88 -8.97 -18.44
C LEU A 271 3.72 -9.32 -19.68
N GLY A 272 4.92 -9.89 -19.50
CA GLY A 272 5.72 -10.40 -20.61
C GLY A 272 5.10 -11.62 -21.29
N SER A 273 4.35 -12.46 -20.56
CA SER A 273 3.62 -13.59 -21.13
C SER A 273 2.40 -13.19 -21.95
N LEU A 274 1.86 -11.99 -21.75
CA LEU A 274 0.76 -11.41 -22.55
C LEU A 274 1.27 -10.56 -23.73
N GLY A 275 2.60 -10.39 -23.85
CA GLY A 275 3.24 -9.43 -24.77
C GLY A 275 4.08 -10.06 -25.89
N VAL A 276 3.81 -11.30 -26.31
CA VAL A 276 4.38 -11.87 -27.54
C VAL A 276 3.27 -12.10 -28.56
N SER A 277 2.79 -11.00 -29.14
CA SER A 277 2.17 -10.92 -30.48
C SER A 277 1.81 -9.46 -30.79
N ASN A 278 2.82 -8.60 -30.98
CA ASN A 278 2.82 -7.61 -32.07
C ASN A 278 4.14 -6.84 -32.07
N SER A 279 4.91 -7.00 -33.14
CA SER A 279 6.03 -6.12 -33.45
C SER A 279 5.49 -4.80 -34.04
N ASN A 280 6.22 -3.72 -33.75
CA ASN A 280 6.13 -2.35 -34.29
C ASN A 280 5.13 -1.41 -33.59
N ASN A 281 5.63 -0.54 -32.71
CA ASN A 281 5.92 0.86 -33.07
C ASN A 281 6.60 1.58 -31.89
N SER A 282 7.45 2.55 -32.21
CA SER A 282 8.08 3.45 -31.25
C SER A 282 7.05 4.26 -30.46
N LEU A 283 7.18 4.35 -29.13
CA LEU A 283 6.81 5.56 -28.42
C LEU A 283 7.60 5.72 -27.11
N GLN A 284 8.27 6.87 -27.06
CA GLN A 284 8.99 7.43 -25.93
C GLN A 284 7.98 8.10 -24.99
N GLN A 285 7.93 7.71 -23.72
CA GLN A 285 7.30 8.45 -22.60
C GLN A 285 7.86 7.83 -21.31
N SER A 286 8.79 8.46 -20.58
CA SER A 286 8.57 9.60 -19.68
C SER A 286 7.36 9.39 -18.76
N VAL A 287 7.61 8.79 -17.60
CA VAL A 287 6.71 8.89 -16.44
C VAL A 287 7.51 9.29 -15.22
N HIS A 288 7.13 10.47 -14.78
CA HIS A 288 7.66 11.34 -13.77
C HIS A 288 7.56 10.70 -12.38
N SER A 289 8.63 10.81 -11.60
CA SER A 289 8.58 10.64 -10.15
C SER A 289 7.67 11.70 -9.55
N THR A 290 6.54 11.29 -9.00
CA THR A 290 5.81 12.08 -7.98
C THR A 290 6.01 11.38 -6.65
N GLY A 291 6.84 11.99 -5.82
CA GLY A 291 7.10 11.54 -4.46
C GLY A 291 5.88 11.69 -3.57
N SER A 292 5.79 10.79 -2.59
CA SER A 292 4.94 10.97 -1.42
C SER A 292 5.79 10.73 -0.16
N GLY A 293 6.37 11.82 0.34
CA GLY A 293 6.12 12.24 1.72
C GLY A 293 6.68 11.42 2.88
N TRP A 294 7.93 10.94 2.84
CA TRP A 294 8.64 10.56 4.09
C TRP A 294 10.11 11.01 4.04
N ALA A 295 10.33 12.32 4.09
CA ALA A 295 11.64 12.90 4.34
C ALA A 295 11.50 14.19 5.14
N MET A 296 11.18 14.07 6.43
CA MET A 296 11.64 15.01 7.46
C MET A 296 11.56 14.33 8.82
N ILE A 297 12.63 13.61 9.19
CA ILE A 297 13.05 13.59 10.59
C ILE A 297 14.40 14.28 10.59
N ARG A 298 14.39 15.52 11.10
CA ARG A 298 15.61 16.29 11.34
C ARG A 298 16.51 15.46 12.24
N ARG A 299 17.71 15.20 11.74
CA ARG A 299 18.86 14.70 12.49
C ARG A 299 19.07 15.64 13.69
N LEU A 300 18.67 15.24 14.89
CA LEU A 300 19.09 15.91 16.12
C LEU A 300 20.54 15.51 16.40
N SER A 301 21.48 16.14 15.69
CA SER A 301 22.90 16.08 16.05
C SER A 301 23.09 16.89 17.34
N TRP A 302 23.18 16.22 18.47
CA TRP A 302 23.77 16.80 19.67
C TRP A 302 25.28 16.87 19.47
N THR A 303 25.80 18.04 19.09
CA THR A 303 27.22 18.34 19.21
C THR A 303 27.47 18.92 20.60
N PRO A 304 28.28 18.28 21.47
CA PRO A 304 28.71 18.88 22.72
C PRO A 304 29.54 20.15 22.42
N ARG A 305 29.13 21.28 22.99
CA ARG A 305 29.88 22.53 22.96
C ARG A 305 31.04 22.41 23.95
N GLU A 306 32.24 22.12 23.47
CA GLU A 306 33.46 22.15 24.29
C GLU A 306 33.68 23.56 24.86
N GLY A 307 33.77 23.64 26.19
CA GLY A 307 34.13 24.85 26.90
C GLY A 307 35.60 25.18 26.66
N LYS A 308 35.86 26.35 26.10
CA LYS A 308 37.21 26.94 26.04
C LYS A 308 37.68 27.24 27.46
N SER A 309 38.70 26.52 27.89
CA SER A 309 39.58 26.82 29.00
C SER A 309 40.19 28.21 28.80
N ALA A 310 39.85 29.17 29.66
CA ALA A 310 40.59 30.41 29.77
C ALA A 310 41.84 30.14 30.60
N GLY A 311 42.99 30.09 29.94
CA GLY A 311 44.28 30.26 30.60
C GLY A 311 44.73 31.71 30.42
N VAL A 312 44.82 32.44 31.54
CA VAL A 312 45.86 33.41 31.88
C VAL A 312 45.99 33.37 33.40
#